data_AF-A0A426R2G1-F1
#
_entry.id   AF-A0A426R2G1-F1
#
_cell.length_a   1.000
_cell.length_b   1.000
_cell.length_c   1.000
_cell.angle_alpha   90.00
_cell.angle_beta   90.00
_cell.angle_gamma   90.00
#
_symmetry.space_group_name_H-M   'P 1'
#
loop_
_entity.id
_entity.type
_entity.pdbx_description
1 polymer ?
#
loop_
_entity_poly.entity_id
_entity_poly.type
_entity_poly.pdbx_seq_one_letter_code
_entity_poly.pdbx_strand_id
1 'polypeptide(L)' 'MKQPDEGNLFTDLMEFGPAPTMAREVVVIVISIALFGVVFALVGPTVLLFVAAAVAAVFLGVRFAIGLRGWSRS' A
#
# COMPACT_ATOMS: atom_id res chain seq x y z
N MET A 1 -0.76 -15.90 -19.93
CA MET A 1 -1.26 -15.42 -18.63
C MET A 1 -0.03 -15.22 -17.77
N LYS A 2 0.27 -13.97 -17.39
CA LYS A 2 1.44 -13.64 -16.57
C LYS A 2 1.27 -14.31 -15.21
N GLN A 3 2.27 -15.02 -14.67
CA GLN A 3 2.10 -15.63 -13.34
C GLN A 3 1.78 -14.53 -12.32
N PRO A 4 0.80 -14.73 -11.42
CA PRO A 4 0.46 -13.76 -10.37
C PRO A 4 1.66 -13.34 -9.50
N ASP A 5 2.74 -14.13 -9.53
CA ASP A 5 3.93 -13.97 -8.70
C ASP A 5 5.10 -13.23 -9.40
N GLU A 6 4.97 -12.91 -10.70
CA GLU A 6 6.04 -12.30 -11.52
C GLU A 6 6.23 -10.79 -11.31
N GLY A 7 5.28 -10.11 -10.66
CA GLY A 7 5.45 -8.70 -10.29
C GLY A 7 6.61 -8.54 -9.30
N ASN A 8 7.41 -7.50 -9.43
CA ASN A 8 8.41 -7.12 -8.41
C ASN A 8 7.81 -6.10 -7.42
N LEU A 9 8.54 -5.72 -6.37
CA LEU A 9 8.07 -4.77 -5.36
C LEU A 9 7.58 -3.43 -5.95
N PHE A 10 8.21 -2.97 -7.04
CA PHE A 10 7.78 -1.77 -7.74
C PHE A 10 6.40 -1.95 -8.40
N THR A 11 6.14 -3.13 -8.95
CA THR A 11 4.82 -3.48 -9.49
C THR A 11 3.78 -3.48 -8.38
N ASP A 12 4.10 -4.08 -7.22
CA ASP A 12 3.18 -4.11 -6.07
C ASP A 12 2.80 -2.71 -5.59
N LEU A 13 3.75 -1.75 -5.61
CA LEU A 13 3.53 -0.36 -5.22
C LEU A 13 2.59 0.38 -6.18
N MET A 14 2.58 0.00 -7.46
CA MET A 14 1.80 0.66 -8.51
C MET A 14 0.43 0.01 -8.76
N GLU A 15 0.22 -1.22 -8.30
CA GLU A 15 -1.07 -1.91 -8.44
C GLU A 15 -2.13 -1.40 -7.45
N PHE A 16 -3.40 -1.50 -7.85
CA PHE A 16 -4.54 -1.18 -6.97
C PHE A 16 -4.95 -2.34 -6.05
N GLY A 17 -4.71 -3.59 -6.49
CA GLY A 17 -5.04 -4.80 -5.73
C GLY A 17 -3.93 -5.22 -4.76
N PRO A 18 -4.21 -6.11 -3.77
CA PRO A 18 -3.22 -6.56 -2.80
C PRO A 18 -2.02 -7.26 -3.43
N ALA A 19 -0.85 -7.14 -2.81
CA ALA A 19 0.35 -7.84 -3.23
C ALA A 19 0.15 -9.37 -3.13
N PRO A 20 0.93 -10.17 -3.89
CA PRO A 20 0.76 -11.63 -3.94
C PRO A 20 0.91 -12.33 -2.58
N THR A 21 1.68 -11.74 -1.65
CA THR A 21 1.88 -12.29 -0.30
C THR A 21 1.75 -11.23 0.79
N MET A 22 1.40 -11.67 2.00
CA MET A 22 1.27 -10.80 3.18
C MET A 22 2.56 -10.03 3.49
N ALA A 23 3.72 -10.71 3.39
CA ALA A 23 5.00 -10.08 3.64
C ALA A 23 5.28 -8.93 2.65
N ARG A 24 4.97 -9.14 1.36
CA ARG A 24 5.14 -8.10 0.33
C ARG A 24 4.19 -6.92 0.55
N GLU A 25 2.95 -7.19 0.94
CA GLU A 25 2.00 -6.11 1.25
C GLU A 25 2.45 -5.27 2.43
N VAL A 26 2.98 -5.90 3.50
CA VAL A 26 3.52 -5.16 4.64
C VAL A 26 4.66 -4.23 4.21
N VAL A 27 5.55 -4.68 3.33
CA VAL A 27 6.62 -3.84 2.78
C VAL A 27 6.05 -2.67 1.95
N VAL A 28 5.03 -2.91 1.13
CA VAL A 28 4.31 -1.86 0.37
C VAL A 28 3.71 -0.81 1.31
N ILE A 29 3.06 -1.23 2.40
CA ILE A 29 2.47 -0.33 3.39
C ILE A 29 3.55 0.53 4.05
N VAL A 30 4.65 -0.09 4.50
CA VAL A 30 5.76 0.62 5.14
C VAL A 30 6.37 1.66 4.20
N ILE A 31 6.65 1.30 2.94
CA ILE A 31 7.18 2.23 1.95
C ILE A 31 6.20 3.37 1.68
N SER A 32 4.91 3.07 1.55
CA SER A 32 3.87 4.08 1.31
C SER A 32 3.78 5.08 2.46
N ILE A 33 3.83 4.61 3.71
CA ILE A 33 3.86 5.47 4.90
C ILE A 33 5.13 6.32 4.94
N ALA A 34 6.29 5.74 4.61
CA ALA A 34 7.55 6.47 4.57
C ALA A 34 7.53 7.59 3.51
N LEU A 35 7.04 7.31 2.30
CA LEU A 35 6.86 8.30 1.24
C LEU A 35 5.90 9.41 1.68
N PHE A 36 4.79 9.05 2.33
CA PHE A 36 3.87 10.04 2.88
C PHE A 36 4.53 10.92 3.95
N GLY A 37 5.36 10.33 4.82
CA GLY A 37 6.16 11.05 5.81
C GLY A 37 7.13 12.04 5.18
N VAL A 38 7.78 11.67 4.07
CA VAL A 38 8.63 12.59 3.29
C VAL A 38 7.82 13.77 2.74
N VAL A 39 6.65 13.50 2.14
CA VAL A 39 5.76 14.58 1.65
C VAL A 39 5.33 15.50 2.78
N PHE A 40 4.95 14.92 3.93
CA PHE A 40 4.55 15.69 5.11
C PHE A 40 5.70 16.55 5.65
N ALA A 41 6.93 16.03 5.68
CA ALA A 41 8.10 16.77 6.12
C ALA A 41 8.45 17.95 5.19
N LEU A 42 8.24 17.78 3.88
CA LEU A 42 8.53 18.83 2.89
C LEU A 42 7.46 19.92 2.83
N VAL A 43 6.18 19.54 2.91
CA VAL A 43 5.04 20.47 2.74
C VAL A 43 4.59 21.07 4.08
N GLY A 44 4.77 20.32 5.18
CA GLY A 44 4.29 20.70 6.51
C GLY A 44 2.83 20.33 6.77
N PRO A 45 2.33 20.57 8.01
CA PRO A 45 0.99 20.18 8.41
C PRO A 45 -0.07 21.07 7.75
N THR A 46 -0.84 20.51 6.81
CA THR A 46 -1.97 21.19 6.17
C THR A 46 -3.23 20.32 6.23
N VAL A 47 -4.41 20.94 6.23
CA VAL A 47 -5.69 20.22 6.20
C VAL A 47 -5.75 19.25 5.03
N LEU A 48 -5.27 19.67 3.85
CA LEU A 48 -5.26 18.84 2.65
C LEU A 48 -4.39 17.58 2.85
N LEU A 49 -3.20 17.71 3.46
CA LEU A 49 -2.36 16.55 3.73
C LEU A 49 -2.98 15.60 4.77
N PHE A 50 -3.69 16.11 5.78
CA PHE A 50 -4.41 15.22 6.71
C PHE A 50 -5.54 14.45 6.02
N VAL A 51 -6.27 15.09 5.11
CA VAL A 51 -7.30 14.42 4.30
C VAL A 51 -6.66 13.36 3.40
N ALA A 52 -5.58 13.69 2.71
CA ALA A 52 -4.85 12.74 1.88
C ALA A 52 -4.31 11.56 2.70
N ALA A 53 -3.81 11.81 3.91
CA ALA A 53 -3.34 10.76 4.83
C ALA A 53 -4.47 9.81 5.22
N ALA A 54 -5.65 10.35 5.54
CA ALA A 54 -6.82 9.56 5.89
C ALA A 54 -7.27 8.68 4.72
N VAL A 55 -7.31 9.23 3.50
CA VAL A 55 -7.65 8.47 2.29
C VAL A 55 -6.62 7.37 2.02
N ALA A 56 -5.32 7.68 2.13
CA ALA A 56 -4.25 6.71 1.94
C ALA A 56 -4.32 5.59 3.00
N ALA A 57 -4.58 5.91 4.26
CA ALA A 57 -4.75 4.93 5.32
C ALA A 57 -5.94 4.00 5.06
N VAL A 58 -7.07 4.54 4.62
CA VAL A 58 -8.24 3.73 4.23
C VAL A 58 -7.90 2.83 3.04
N PHE A 59 -7.25 3.36 2.01
CA PHE A 59 -6.85 2.58 0.84
C PHE A 59 -5.93 1.41 1.21
N LEU A 60 -4.86 1.68 1.97
CA LEU A 60 -3.91 0.65 2.43
C LEU A 60 -4.62 -0.40 3.31
N GLY A 61 -5.52 0.04 4.20
CA GLY A 61 -6.29 -0.86 5.05
C GLY A 61 -7.24 -1.76 4.26
N VAL A 62 -7.95 -1.21 3.27
CA VAL A 62 -8.85 -1.97 2.39
C VAL A 62 -8.07 -2.99 1.57
N ARG A 63 -6.95 -2.57 0.96
CA ARG A 63 -6.10 -3.46 0.16
C ARG A 63 -5.58 -4.63 1.00
N PHE A 64 -5.08 -4.36 2.21
CA PHE A 64 -4.65 -5.40 3.15
C PHE A 64 -5.80 -6.34 3.54
N ALA A 65 -6.98 -5.80 3.85
CA ALA A 65 -8.16 -6.60 4.21
C ALA A 65 -8.63 -7.52 3.08
N ILE A 66 -8.54 -7.07 1.81
CA ILE A 66 -8.80 -7.93 0.64
C ILE A 66 -7.73 -9.01 0.56
N GLY A 67 -6.45 -8.64 0.73
CA GLY A 67 -5.32 -9.57 0.71
C GLY A 67 -5.45 -10.71 1.73
N LEU A 68 -5.91 -10.41 2.95
CA LEU A 68 -6.15 -11.43 4.01
C LEU A 68 -7.08 -12.56 3.56
N ARG A 69 -8.08 -12.25 2.72
CA ARG A 69 -9.00 -13.28 2.17
C ARG A 69 -8.33 -14.15 1.11
N GLY A 70 -7.34 -13.62 0.41
CA GLY A 70 -6.57 -14.33 -0.61
C GLY A 70 -5.49 -15.21 0.01
N TRP A 71 -4.64 -14.64 0.86
CA TRP A 71 -3.48 -15.33 1.43
C TRP A 71 -3.86 -16.43 2.44
N SER A 72 -5.05 -16.38 3.04
CA SER A 72 -5.51 -17.43 3.96
C SER A 72 -5.98 -18.71 3.25
N ARG A 73 -6.16 -18.67 1.93
CA ARG A 73 -6.62 -19.82 1.12
C ARG A 73 -5.50 -20.50 0.34
N SER A 74 -4.30 -19.95 0.40
CA SER A 74 -3.09 -20.39 -0.29
C SER A 74 -2.13 -21.11 0.62
#